data_AF-A0A7S1BHK1-F1
#
_entry.id   AF-A0A7S1BHK1-F1
#
_cell.length_a   1.000
_cell.length_b   1.000
_cell.length_c   1.000
_cell.angle_alpha   90.00
_cell.angle_beta   90.00
_cell.angle_gamma   90.00
#
_symmetry.space_group_name_H-M   'P 1'
#
loop_
_entity.id
_entity.type
_entity.pdbx_description
1 polymer ?
#
loop_
_entity_poly.entity_id
_entity_poly.type
_entity_poly.pdbx_seq_one_letter_code
_entity_poly.pdbx_strand_id
1 'polypeptide(L)'
;LADPREAGRAGIGEPLRVGDVVVPLLAVKDARTRDRRLGTLISSFFSSTVVGGEAKGVPSFMERREDMFRKGVYPGVEYRVLRILAEKDERDERDEREDVDLFFDQPGVDYEVKPVYPLVASMERQWPVRIAEKELTKIITPLQYNILTAFGAVSTAVSTLVTFFLISLAVSLFFIPSKSMDPTLRVGDVLLVEKISPRLPLHRYAVGDVVMFRPPPALRDIVARNGGRLTD
;
A
#
# COMPACT_ATOMS: atom_id res chain seq x y z
N LEU A 1 -8.46 -26.99 -37.22
CA LEU A 1 -7.28 -26.84 -36.36
C LEU A 1 -7.14 -25.35 -36.05
N ALA A 2 -7.41 -24.95 -34.82
CA ALA A 2 -7.27 -23.57 -34.37
C ALA A 2 -5.83 -23.35 -33.86
N ASP A 3 -5.24 -22.20 -34.20
CA ASP A 3 -3.88 -21.80 -33.86
C ASP A 3 -3.75 -21.51 -32.35
N PRO A 4 -2.84 -22.17 -31.60
CA PRO A 4 -2.66 -21.97 -30.16
C PRO A 4 -1.89 -20.69 -29.79
N ARG A 5 -1.63 -19.75 -30.72
CA ARG A 5 -0.86 -18.52 -30.45
C ARG A 5 -1.68 -17.28 -30.06
N GLU A 6 -3.01 -17.32 -30.05
CA GLU A 6 -3.84 -16.16 -29.64
C GLU A 6 -4.22 -16.12 -28.15
N ALA A 7 -3.94 -17.16 -27.37
CA ALA A 7 -4.39 -17.26 -25.96
C ALA A 7 -3.46 -16.58 -24.92
N GLY A 8 -2.69 -15.55 -25.33
CA GLY A 8 -1.58 -15.01 -24.55
C GLY A 8 -1.64 -13.53 -24.14
N ARG A 9 -2.73 -12.81 -24.43
CA ARG A 9 -2.86 -11.36 -24.10
C ARG A 9 -4.16 -11.03 -23.36
N ALA A 10 -4.46 -11.79 -22.30
CA ALA A 10 -5.41 -11.34 -21.28
C ALA A 10 -4.69 -10.42 -20.29
N GLY A 11 -4.31 -9.23 -20.75
CA GLY A 11 -3.94 -8.11 -19.88
C GLY A 11 -5.22 -7.35 -19.54
N ILE A 12 -5.61 -7.38 -18.27
CA ILE A 12 -6.82 -6.72 -17.76
C ILE A 12 -6.73 -5.22 -18.04
N GLY A 13 -7.49 -4.75 -19.01
CA GLY A 13 -7.62 -3.34 -19.36
C GLY A 13 -8.46 -3.22 -20.62
N GLU A 14 -9.67 -2.68 -20.50
CA GLU A 14 -10.38 -2.17 -21.67
C GLU A 14 -9.45 -1.19 -22.41
N PRO A 15 -9.38 -1.23 -23.75
CA PRO A 15 -8.57 -0.26 -24.49
C PRO A 15 -9.01 1.15 -24.10
N LEU A 16 -8.06 1.97 -23.65
CA LEU A 16 -8.31 3.34 -23.23
C LEU A 16 -8.91 4.10 -24.41
N ARG A 17 -10.08 4.70 -24.18
CA ARG A 17 -10.77 5.57 -25.13
C ARG A 17 -10.56 7.03 -24.71
N VAL A 18 -10.82 7.94 -25.65
CA VAL A 18 -10.93 9.38 -25.37
C VAL A 18 -11.86 9.60 -24.17
N GLY A 19 -11.36 10.26 -23.13
CA GLY A 19 -12.07 10.39 -21.86
C GLY A 19 -11.21 10.93 -20.73
N ASP A 20 -11.79 10.96 -19.53
CA ASP A 20 -11.14 11.42 -18.31
C ASP A 20 -10.29 10.29 -17.71
N VAL A 21 -9.05 10.61 -17.38
CA VAL A 21 -8.04 9.68 -16.90
C VAL A 21 -7.25 10.29 -15.75
N VAL A 22 -6.76 9.43 -14.87
CA VAL A 22 -5.94 9.81 -13.72
C VAL A 22 -4.54 9.25 -13.92
N VAL A 23 -3.53 10.11 -13.73
CA VAL A 23 -2.14 9.68 -13.65
C VAL A 23 -1.84 9.36 -12.19
N PRO A 24 -1.59 8.10 -11.81
CA PRO A 24 -1.38 7.75 -10.42
C PRO A 24 -0.07 8.36 -9.89
N LEU A 25 -0.07 8.74 -8.60
CA LEU A 25 1.14 9.20 -7.90
C LEU A 25 2.22 8.12 -7.81
N LEU A 26 1.80 6.86 -7.82
CA LEU A 26 2.64 5.67 -7.69
C LEU A 26 2.21 4.67 -8.76
N ALA A 27 2.97 4.60 -9.84
CA ALA A 27 2.88 3.47 -10.76
C ALA A 27 4.11 2.60 -10.56
N VAL A 28 3.95 1.62 -9.67
CA VAL A 28 4.89 0.50 -9.58
C VAL A 28 4.68 -0.31 -10.86
N LYS A 29 5.68 -0.29 -11.75
CA LYS A 29 5.72 -1.19 -12.90
C LYS A 29 5.54 -2.60 -12.36
N ASP A 30 4.51 -3.28 -12.83
CA ASP A 30 4.11 -4.63 -12.44
C ASP A 30 5.37 -5.50 -12.29
N ALA A 31 5.77 -5.68 -11.04
CA ALA A 31 6.98 -6.41 -10.69
C ALA A 31 6.63 -7.88 -10.79
N ARG A 32 6.61 -8.38 -12.03
CA ARG A 32 6.76 -9.80 -12.35
C ARG A 32 8.19 -10.25 -12.00
N THR A 33 8.63 -9.93 -10.79
CA THR A 33 9.91 -10.30 -10.21
C THR A 33 9.61 -10.79 -8.80
N ARG A 34 9.44 -12.10 -8.76
CA ARG A 34 9.48 -12.93 -7.57
C ARG A 34 10.72 -12.55 -6.75
N ASP A 35 10.52 -12.52 -5.44
CA ASP A 35 11.53 -12.43 -4.39
C ASP A 35 12.14 -11.07 -3.98
N ARG A 36 11.82 -10.77 -2.70
CA ARG A 36 12.62 -10.12 -1.65
C ARG A 36 12.29 -8.67 -1.26
N ARG A 37 11.75 -8.61 -0.03
CA ARG A 37 11.78 -7.52 0.97
C ARG A 37 10.93 -6.29 0.65
N LEU A 38 9.61 -6.48 0.80
CA LEU A 38 8.60 -5.41 0.93
C LEU A 38 8.79 -4.46 2.14
N GLY A 39 9.78 -4.70 3.02
CA GLY A 39 9.95 -3.95 4.27
C GLY A 39 10.56 -2.55 4.13
N THR A 40 11.13 -2.19 2.97
CA THR A 40 11.92 -0.94 2.82
C THR A 40 11.25 0.12 1.96
N LEU A 41 10.11 -0.18 1.33
CA LEU A 41 9.47 0.75 0.40
C LEU A 41 8.68 1.85 1.10
N ILE A 42 8.09 1.59 2.28
CA ILE A 42 7.23 2.57 2.96
C ILE A 42 8.04 3.64 3.72
N SER A 43 9.26 3.33 4.18
CA SER A 43 10.09 4.28 4.96
C SER A 43 10.80 5.34 4.12
N SER A 44 11.06 5.08 2.84
CA SER A 44 11.76 6.04 1.96
C SER A 44 10.84 7.13 1.40
N PHE A 45 9.51 6.95 1.45
CA PHE A 45 8.56 7.92 0.90
C PHE A 45 8.50 9.25 1.68
N PHE A 46 8.82 9.25 2.98
CA PHE A 46 8.81 10.47 3.79
C PHE A 46 10.16 11.20 3.85
N SER A 47 11.24 10.62 3.31
CA SER A 47 12.59 11.16 3.52
C SER A 47 13.10 12.07 2.40
N SER A 48 12.66 11.89 1.15
CA SER A 48 13.29 12.58 0.01
C SER A 48 12.52 13.77 -0.57
N THR A 49 11.35 14.13 -0.04
CA THR A 49 10.62 15.34 -0.49
C THR A 49 11.09 16.61 0.24
N VAL A 50 11.94 16.50 1.27
CA VAL A 50 12.31 17.64 2.14
C VAL A 50 13.76 18.13 1.95
N VAL A 51 14.64 17.37 1.31
CA VAL A 51 16.06 17.77 1.20
C VAL A 51 16.53 17.67 -0.25
N GLY A 52 16.75 18.83 -0.87
CA GLY A 52 17.29 18.99 -2.23
C GLY A 52 18.75 18.52 -2.32
N GLY A 53 18.95 17.20 -2.34
CA GLY A 53 20.21 16.54 -2.61
C GLY A 53 20.32 16.09 -4.07
N GLU A 54 21.52 16.24 -4.63
CA GLU A 54 21.88 15.89 -6.00
C GLU A 54 21.58 14.41 -6.33
N ALA A 55 20.82 14.19 -7.40
CA ALA A 55 20.25 12.90 -7.79
C ALA A 55 21.29 11.94 -8.40
N LYS A 56 22.04 11.21 -7.56
CA LYS A 56 22.75 9.99 -7.96
C LYS A 56 22.12 8.78 -7.29
N GLY A 57 21.54 7.88 -8.08
CA GLY A 57 20.91 6.63 -7.59
C GLY A 57 19.39 6.70 -7.42
N VAL A 58 18.74 7.64 -8.09
CA VAL A 58 17.30 7.81 -8.05
C VAL A 58 16.61 6.63 -8.76
N PRO A 59 15.65 5.93 -8.12
CA PRO A 59 14.96 4.82 -8.75
C PRO A 59 14.21 5.27 -10.02
N SER A 60 14.19 4.43 -11.05
CA SER A 60 13.72 4.75 -12.42
C SER A 60 12.30 5.33 -12.55
N PHE A 61 11.47 5.21 -11.50
CA PHE A 61 10.16 5.85 -11.46
C PHE A 61 10.23 7.37 -11.23
N MET A 62 11.25 7.87 -10.52
CA MET A 62 11.42 9.31 -10.26
C MET A 62 11.98 10.04 -11.48
N GLU A 63 12.86 9.41 -12.27
CA GLU A 63 13.37 9.98 -13.53
C GLU A 63 12.23 10.24 -14.53
N ARG A 64 11.31 9.27 -14.67
CA ARG A 64 10.09 9.44 -15.48
C ARG A 64 9.21 10.57 -14.97
N ARG A 65 9.13 10.72 -13.65
CA ARG A 65 8.34 11.77 -13.01
C ARG A 65 8.90 13.15 -13.38
N GLU A 66 10.21 13.33 -13.30
CA GLU A 66 10.84 14.60 -13.66
C GLU A 66 10.59 14.96 -15.13
N ASP A 67 10.69 13.98 -16.03
CA ASP A 67 10.39 14.19 -17.46
C ASP A 67 8.92 14.58 -17.70
N MET A 68 7.97 13.91 -17.04
CA MET A 68 6.56 14.29 -17.07
C MET A 68 6.33 15.71 -16.56
N PHE A 69 6.96 16.09 -15.44
CA PHE A 69 6.88 17.43 -14.88
C PHE A 69 7.46 18.49 -15.83
N ARG A 70 8.56 18.20 -16.52
CA ARG A 70 9.13 19.11 -17.54
C ARG A 70 8.16 19.31 -18.68
N LYS A 71 7.48 18.25 -19.12
CA LYS A 71 6.44 18.30 -20.16
C LYS A 71 5.12 18.93 -19.69
N GLY A 72 4.95 19.10 -18.37
CA GLY A 72 3.78 19.76 -17.79
C GLY A 72 2.66 18.81 -17.43
N VAL A 73 2.98 17.53 -17.25
CA VAL A 73 2.03 16.54 -16.73
C VAL A 73 2.42 16.09 -15.34
N TYR A 74 1.47 16.36 -14.46
CA TYR A 74 1.59 16.26 -13.03
C TYR A 74 0.89 14.99 -12.55
N PRO A 75 1.60 14.07 -11.89
CA PRO A 75 1.01 12.91 -11.24
C PRO A 75 0.00 13.32 -10.16
N GLY A 76 -1.12 12.62 -10.08
CA GLY A 76 -2.24 12.92 -9.18
C GLY A 76 -3.23 13.95 -9.70
N VAL A 77 -2.99 14.53 -10.88
CA VAL A 77 -3.95 15.41 -11.57
C VAL A 77 -4.80 14.58 -12.54
N GLU A 78 -6.08 14.92 -12.61
CA GLU A 78 -7.02 14.35 -13.58
C GLU A 78 -6.88 15.07 -14.92
N TYR A 79 -6.64 14.29 -15.97
CA TYR A 79 -6.53 14.78 -17.34
C TYR A 79 -7.67 14.25 -18.20
N ARG A 80 -8.12 15.08 -19.12
CA ARG A 80 -8.94 14.65 -20.24
C ARG A 80 -8.02 14.39 -21.43
N VAL A 81 -8.08 13.18 -21.97
CA VAL A 81 -7.49 12.87 -23.27
C VAL A 81 -8.39 13.51 -24.31
N LEU A 82 -7.84 14.41 -25.12
CA LEU A 82 -8.55 15.06 -26.22
C LEU A 82 -8.41 14.26 -27.52
N ARG A 83 -7.18 13.82 -27.82
CA ARG A 83 -6.83 13.08 -29.04
C ARG A 83 -5.77 12.02 -28.72
N ILE A 84 -5.84 10.91 -29.44
CA ILE A 84 -4.83 9.85 -29.44
C ILE A 84 -4.25 9.84 -30.86
N LEU A 85 -2.95 10.05 -30.98
CA LEU A 85 -2.25 10.20 -32.25
C LEU A 85 -1.31 9.00 -32.44
N ALA A 86 -1.31 8.40 -33.62
CA ALA A 86 -0.34 7.34 -33.93
C ALA A 86 1.11 7.89 -33.96
N GLU A 87 2.07 7.18 -33.38
CA GLU A 87 3.51 7.53 -33.49
C GLU A 87 3.91 7.50 -34.97
N LYS A 88 4.46 8.62 -35.45
CA LYS A 88 4.91 8.77 -36.83
C LYS A 88 6.15 7.89 -37.03
N ASP A 89 6.05 6.85 -37.85
CA ASP A 89 7.23 6.11 -38.29
C ASP A 89 8.15 7.08 -39.07
N GLU A 90 9.37 7.29 -38.58
CA GLU A 90 10.39 8.19 -39.17
C GLU A 90 10.79 7.82 -40.62
N ARG A 91 10.20 6.77 -41.21
CA ARG A 91 10.50 6.28 -42.55
C ARG A 91 9.67 6.90 -43.67
N ASP A 92 8.55 7.56 -43.36
CA ASP A 92 7.68 8.18 -44.36
C ASP A 92 7.74 9.71 -44.28
N GLU A 93 8.90 10.28 -44.66
CA GLU A 93 9.11 11.73 -44.78
C GLU A 93 8.42 12.37 -46.01
N ARG A 94 7.58 11.63 -46.75
CA ARG A 94 7.12 12.06 -48.07
C ARG A 94 5.65 12.47 -48.19
N ASP A 95 4.83 12.28 -47.16
CA ASP A 95 3.43 12.73 -47.15
C ASP A 95 3.17 13.78 -46.05
N GLU A 96 2.95 15.02 -46.48
CA GLU A 96 2.32 16.07 -45.68
C GLU A 96 0.80 15.79 -45.64
N ARG A 97 0.32 15.15 -44.57
CA ARG A 97 -1.09 14.96 -44.07
C ARG A 97 -1.21 13.51 -43.56
N GLU A 98 -1.72 13.16 -42.39
CA GLU A 98 -2.56 13.76 -41.36
C GLU A 98 -2.15 13.04 -40.05
N ASP A 99 -2.04 13.75 -38.92
CA ASP A 99 -1.98 13.06 -37.61
C ASP A 99 -3.26 12.20 -37.52
N VAL A 100 -3.13 10.87 -37.63
CA VAL A 100 -4.30 9.97 -37.67
C VAL A 100 -4.88 9.88 -36.26
N ASP A 101 -6.08 10.43 -36.09
CA ASP A 101 -6.83 10.32 -34.85
C ASP A 101 -7.26 8.87 -34.61
N LEU A 102 -6.71 8.28 -33.56
CA LEU A 102 -7.10 6.98 -33.05
C LEU A 102 -8.20 7.15 -31.99
N PHE A 103 -9.18 6.24 -32.02
CA PHE A 103 -10.24 6.19 -31.00
C PHE A 103 -9.88 5.32 -29.80
N PHE A 104 -8.79 4.56 -29.92
CA PHE A 104 -8.35 3.56 -28.95
C PHE A 104 -6.84 3.61 -28.80
N ASP A 105 -6.38 3.37 -27.58
CA ASP A 105 -4.96 3.18 -27.25
C ASP A 105 -4.35 2.01 -28.03
N GLN A 106 -3.15 2.26 -28.56
CA GLN A 106 -2.28 1.27 -29.21
C GLN A 106 -0.85 1.47 -28.72
N PRO A 107 -0.02 0.42 -28.65
CA PRO A 107 1.37 0.57 -28.22
C PRO A 107 2.15 1.55 -29.11
N GLY A 108 2.76 2.57 -28.52
CA GLY A 108 3.48 3.62 -29.26
C GLY A 108 2.52 4.67 -29.82
N VAL A 109 1.61 5.21 -29.01
CA VAL A 109 0.79 6.36 -29.40
C VAL A 109 1.16 7.59 -28.57
N ASP A 110 0.91 8.76 -29.15
CA ASP A 110 1.02 10.04 -28.47
C ASP A 110 -0.36 10.52 -28.02
N TYR A 111 -0.41 11.15 -26.85
CA TYR A 111 -1.63 11.65 -26.24
C TYR A 111 -1.63 13.16 -26.16
N GLU A 112 -2.71 13.78 -26.61
CA GLU A 112 -3.00 15.18 -26.30
C GLU A 112 -3.88 15.27 -25.06
N VAL A 113 -3.34 15.83 -23.99
CA VAL A 113 -4.03 15.89 -22.70
C VAL A 113 -4.18 17.32 -22.19
N LYS A 114 -5.25 17.54 -21.43
CA LYS A 114 -5.52 18.79 -20.70
C LYS A 114 -6.10 18.46 -19.32
N PRO A 115 -5.71 19.16 -18.25
CA PRO A 115 -6.29 18.94 -16.94
C PRO A 115 -7.79 19.27 -16.97
N VAL A 116 -8.57 18.46 -16.24
CA VAL A 116 -10.04 18.63 -16.15
C VAL A 116 -10.39 19.95 -15.43
N TYR A 117 -9.51 20.40 -14.53
CA TYR A 117 -9.68 21.59 -13.70
C TYR A 117 -8.54 22.59 -13.93
N PRO A 118 -8.76 23.90 -13.71
CA PRO A 118 -7.68 24.87 -13.73
C PRO A 118 -6.64 24.55 -12.64
N LEU A 119 -5.37 24.65 -12.99
CA LEU A 119 -4.27 24.40 -12.07
C LEU A 119 -3.86 25.70 -11.37
N VAL A 120 -2.99 25.60 -10.37
CA VAL A 120 -2.35 26.79 -9.78
C VAL A 120 -1.49 27.49 -10.83
N ALA A 121 -1.35 28.81 -10.75
CA ALA A 121 -0.64 29.62 -11.75
C ALA A 121 0.81 29.14 -12.03
N SER A 122 1.47 28.47 -11.07
CA SER A 122 2.81 27.89 -11.26
C SER A 122 2.82 26.58 -12.06
N MET A 123 1.66 25.94 -12.22
CA MET A 123 1.45 24.69 -12.96
C MET A 123 0.62 24.90 -14.24
N GLU A 124 0.04 26.08 -14.45
CA GLU A 124 -0.65 26.42 -15.69
C GLU A 124 0.34 26.64 -16.84
N ARG A 125 -0.02 26.14 -18.02
CA ARG A 125 0.79 26.18 -19.24
C ARG A 125 -0.11 26.32 -20.47
N GLN A 126 0.50 26.40 -21.66
CA GLN A 126 -0.23 26.33 -22.92
C GLN A 126 -0.73 24.90 -23.13
N TRP A 127 -2.04 24.71 -22.96
CA TRP A 127 -2.74 23.45 -23.22
C TRP A 127 -3.29 23.42 -24.65
N PRO A 128 -3.42 22.25 -25.30
CA PRO A 128 -3.09 20.90 -24.82
C PRO A 128 -1.60 20.56 -24.90
N VAL A 129 -1.17 19.56 -24.11
CA VAL A 129 0.21 19.07 -24.11
C VAL A 129 0.25 17.68 -24.76
N ARG A 130 1.25 17.44 -25.62
CA ARG A 130 1.54 16.14 -26.26
C ARG A 130 2.52 15.32 -25.43
N ILE A 131 2.23 14.03 -25.23
CA ILE A 131 3.06 13.12 -24.42
C ILE A 131 3.06 11.73 -25.05
N ALA A 132 4.22 11.12 -25.14
CA ALA A 132 4.34 9.74 -25.59
C ALA A 132 3.85 8.75 -24.54
N GLU A 133 3.15 7.69 -24.95
CA GLU A 133 2.69 6.61 -24.05
C GLU A 133 3.83 6.06 -23.17
N LYS A 134 5.04 5.94 -23.74
CA LYS A 134 6.24 5.41 -23.08
C LYS A 134 6.62 6.19 -21.81
N GLU A 135 6.23 7.46 -21.75
CA GLU A 135 6.54 8.41 -20.68
C GLU A 135 5.46 8.39 -19.59
N LEU A 136 4.22 8.05 -19.96
CA LEU A 136 3.12 7.96 -19.01
C LEU A 136 3.30 6.72 -18.14
N THR A 137 3.42 6.96 -16.84
CA THR A 137 3.55 5.88 -15.86
C THR A 137 2.14 5.33 -15.57
N LYS A 138 1.59 4.57 -16.51
CA LYS A 138 0.29 3.86 -16.48
C LYS A 138 -0.93 4.75 -16.23
N ILE A 139 -1.70 4.99 -17.28
CA ILE A 139 -2.98 5.70 -17.20
C ILE A 139 -4.04 4.77 -16.59
N ILE A 140 -4.81 5.26 -15.62
CA ILE A 140 -5.94 4.53 -15.03
C ILE A 140 -7.21 5.38 -15.08
N THR A 141 -8.36 4.72 -15.17
CA THR A 141 -9.63 5.45 -15.13
C THR A 141 -9.96 5.90 -13.69
N PRO A 142 -10.75 6.99 -13.51
CA PRO A 142 -11.18 7.43 -12.19
C PRO A 142 -11.86 6.32 -11.38
N LEU A 143 -12.66 5.47 -12.05
CA LEU A 143 -13.30 4.33 -11.41
C LEU A 143 -12.28 3.31 -10.90
N GLN A 144 -11.28 2.96 -11.71
CA GLN A 144 -10.22 2.03 -11.29
C GLN A 144 -9.42 2.57 -10.09
N TYR A 145 -9.10 3.87 -10.11
CA TYR A 145 -8.41 4.52 -8.99
C TYR A 145 -9.23 4.47 -7.69
N ASN A 146 -10.51 4.79 -7.76
CA ASN A 146 -11.41 4.77 -6.60
C ASN A 146 -11.57 3.35 -6.04
N ILE A 147 -11.74 2.36 -6.91
CA ILE A 147 -11.84 0.95 -6.50
C ILE A 147 -10.56 0.50 -5.81
N LEU A 148 -9.40 0.76 -6.41
CA LEU A 148 -8.11 0.36 -5.85
C LEU A 148 -7.87 1.00 -4.47
N THR A 149 -8.15 2.30 -4.36
CA THR A 149 -7.99 3.05 -3.11
C THR A 149 -8.95 2.56 -2.03
N ALA A 150 -10.21 2.28 -2.38
CA ALA A 150 -11.20 1.75 -1.45
C ALA A 150 -10.81 0.36 -0.92
N PHE A 151 -10.38 -0.55 -1.81
CA PHE A 151 -9.88 -1.86 -1.39
C PHE A 151 -8.66 -1.75 -0.50
N GLY A 152 -7.71 -0.86 -0.83
CA GLY A 152 -6.56 -0.58 0.01
C GLY A 152 -6.96 -0.13 1.41
N ALA A 153 -7.83 0.88 1.50
CA ALA A 153 -8.31 1.43 2.78
C ALA A 153 -9.04 0.38 3.63
N VAL A 154 -9.97 -0.36 3.02
CA VAL A 154 -10.72 -1.43 3.72
C VAL A 154 -9.78 -2.53 4.20
N SER A 155 -8.84 -2.95 3.36
CA SER A 155 -7.90 -4.03 3.71
C SER A 155 -7.01 -3.60 4.88
N THR A 156 -6.51 -2.37 4.88
CA THR A 156 -5.71 -1.81 5.99
C THR A 156 -6.54 -1.70 7.27
N ALA A 157 -7.78 -1.21 7.19
CA ALA A 157 -8.66 -1.10 8.35
C ALA A 157 -8.97 -2.46 8.97
N VAL A 158 -9.38 -3.43 8.14
CA VAL A 158 -9.69 -4.80 8.58
C VAL A 158 -8.46 -5.48 9.16
N SER A 159 -7.30 -5.38 8.50
CA SER A 159 -6.06 -5.98 9.00
C SER A 159 -5.68 -5.40 10.36
N THR A 160 -5.78 -4.07 10.52
CA THR A 160 -5.46 -3.41 11.78
C THR A 160 -6.40 -3.88 12.89
N LEU A 161 -7.70 -3.93 12.61
CA LEU A 161 -8.70 -4.38 13.58
C LEU A 161 -8.46 -5.83 14.01
N VAL A 162 -8.22 -6.73 13.06
CA VAL A 162 -7.91 -8.14 13.33
C VAL A 162 -6.63 -8.26 14.16
N THR A 163 -5.59 -7.51 13.83
CA THR A 163 -4.35 -7.50 14.62
C THR A 163 -4.59 -7.08 16.06
N PHE A 164 -5.27 -5.97 16.31
CA PHE A 164 -5.59 -5.52 17.68
C PHE A 164 -6.50 -6.50 18.42
N PHE A 165 -7.46 -7.10 17.73
CA PHE A 165 -8.33 -8.12 18.29
C PHE A 165 -7.54 -9.35 18.74
N LEU A 166 -6.62 -9.85 17.90
CA LEU A 166 -5.76 -10.98 18.26
C LEU A 166 -4.83 -10.64 19.44
N ILE A 167 -4.26 -9.43 19.47
CA ILE A 167 -3.44 -8.97 20.61
C ILE A 167 -4.27 -8.92 21.90
N SER A 168 -5.51 -8.42 21.83
CA SER A 168 -6.42 -8.38 22.98
C SER A 168 -6.78 -9.76 23.53
N LEU A 169 -6.80 -10.79 22.68
CA LEU A 169 -7.00 -12.18 23.11
C LEU A 169 -5.71 -12.79 23.68
N ALA A 170 -4.56 -12.40 23.13
CA ALA A 170 -3.26 -12.91 23.50
C ALA A 170 -2.76 -12.41 24.85
N VAL A 171 -3.10 -11.17 25.21
CA VAL A 171 -2.48 -10.45 26.31
C VAL A 171 -3.52 -9.82 27.23
N SER A 172 -3.22 -9.71 28.52
CA SER A 172 -4.05 -8.96 29.46
C SER A 172 -3.24 -8.22 30.51
N LEU A 173 -3.75 -7.07 30.93
CA LEU A 173 -3.14 -6.24 31.95
C LEU A 173 -3.69 -6.62 33.33
N PHE A 174 -2.80 -6.87 34.29
CA PHE A 174 -3.17 -7.18 35.67
C PHE A 174 -2.44 -6.25 36.64
N PHE A 175 -3.15 -5.83 37.68
CA PHE A 175 -2.60 -5.06 38.79
C PHE A 175 -2.25 -5.98 39.96
N ILE A 176 -1.12 -5.76 40.63
CA ILE A 176 -0.70 -6.56 41.81
C ILE A 176 -1.26 -5.96 43.11
N PRO A 177 -2.20 -6.65 43.81
CA PRO A 177 -2.83 -6.12 45.01
C PRO A 177 -2.09 -6.47 46.33
N SER A 178 -1.15 -7.43 46.31
CA SER A 178 -0.53 -7.99 47.52
C SER A 178 1.00 -7.99 47.48
N LYS A 179 1.63 -8.00 48.66
CA LYS A 179 3.10 -7.97 48.85
C LYS A 179 3.76 -9.37 48.88
N SER A 180 3.09 -10.41 48.41
CA SER A 180 3.61 -11.79 48.54
C SER A 180 4.82 -12.10 47.65
N MET A 181 5.15 -11.22 46.69
CA MET A 181 6.25 -11.41 45.74
C MET A 181 7.29 -10.27 45.79
N ASP A 182 7.36 -9.55 46.90
CA ASP A 182 8.42 -8.56 47.17
C ASP A 182 9.78 -9.30 47.34
N PRO A 183 10.91 -8.86 46.75
CA PRO A 183 11.14 -7.59 46.03
C PRO A 183 10.82 -7.59 44.53
N THR A 184 10.47 -8.74 43.94
CA THR A 184 10.37 -8.91 42.49
C THR A 184 9.19 -8.14 41.90
N LEU A 185 8.02 -8.18 42.54
CA LEU A 185 6.82 -7.42 42.12
C LEU A 185 6.23 -6.66 43.30
N ARG A 186 6.05 -5.35 43.10
CA ARG A 186 5.56 -4.44 44.13
C ARG A 186 4.06 -4.19 43.97
N VAL A 187 3.42 -3.88 45.09
CA VAL A 187 2.03 -3.43 45.08
C VAL A 187 1.95 -2.12 44.32
N GLY A 188 1.08 -2.04 43.31
CA GLY A 188 1.05 -0.92 42.38
C GLY A 188 1.44 -1.29 40.95
N ASP A 189 2.19 -2.37 40.76
CA ASP A 189 2.74 -2.73 39.46
C ASP A 189 1.66 -3.26 38.51
N VAL A 190 1.80 -2.91 37.23
CA VAL A 190 0.94 -3.37 36.13
C VAL A 190 1.71 -4.38 35.29
N LEU A 191 1.21 -5.60 35.23
CA LEU A 191 1.79 -6.71 34.49
C LEU A 191 1.10 -6.92 33.16
N LEU A 192 1.90 -7.16 32.13
CA LEU A 192 1.45 -7.62 30.84
C LEU A 192 1.53 -9.16 30.83
N VAL A 193 0.39 -9.83 30.96
CA VAL A 193 0.30 -11.29 31.05
C VAL A 193 -0.04 -11.89 29.70
N GLU A 194 0.81 -12.79 29.23
CA GLU A 194 0.66 -13.51 27.98
C GLU A 194 -0.12 -14.83 28.21
N LYS A 195 -1.17 -15.06 27.41
CA LYS A 195 -2.16 -16.14 27.62
C LYS A 195 -2.03 -17.32 26.65
N ILE A 196 -1.20 -17.21 25.62
CA ILE A 196 -1.18 -18.16 24.50
C ILE A 196 -0.16 -19.27 24.72
N SER A 197 1.08 -18.93 25.07
CA SER A 197 2.18 -19.89 25.28
C SER A 197 1.77 -21.00 26.23
N PRO A 198 1.11 -20.75 27.39
CA PRO A 198 0.72 -21.82 28.28
C PRO A 198 -0.36 -22.77 27.75
N ARG A 199 -1.10 -22.38 26.70
CA ARG A 199 -2.14 -23.20 26.07
C ARG A 199 -1.59 -24.04 24.91
N LEU A 200 -0.37 -23.78 24.47
CA LEU A 200 0.28 -24.55 23.40
C LEU A 200 0.88 -25.84 23.97
N PRO A 201 0.63 -27.01 23.35
CA PRO A 201 1.03 -28.32 23.88
C PRO A 201 2.56 -28.52 23.97
N LEU A 202 3.33 -27.66 23.29
CA LEU A 202 4.79 -27.72 23.23
C LEU A 202 5.48 -26.81 24.25
N HIS A 203 4.73 -25.93 24.94
CA HIS A 203 5.31 -25.02 25.92
C HIS A 203 5.10 -25.57 27.33
N ARG A 204 6.18 -25.61 28.11
CA ARG A 204 6.13 -25.97 29.53
C ARG A 204 6.68 -24.80 30.33
N TYR A 205 6.04 -24.50 31.46
CA TYR A 205 6.56 -23.56 32.43
C TYR A 205 7.94 -24.02 32.90
N ALA A 206 8.89 -23.09 32.92
CA ALA A 206 10.22 -23.29 33.47
C ALA A 206 10.25 -22.92 34.96
N VAL A 207 11.22 -23.47 35.68
CA VAL A 207 11.47 -23.06 37.06
C VAL A 207 11.93 -21.60 37.06
N GLY A 208 11.23 -20.76 37.81
CA GLY A 208 11.47 -19.31 37.85
C GLY A 208 10.40 -18.48 37.13
N ASP A 209 9.50 -19.11 36.36
CA ASP A 209 8.40 -18.40 35.71
C ASP A 209 7.35 -17.92 36.72
N VAL A 210 6.93 -16.66 36.55
CA VAL A 210 5.81 -16.09 37.30
C VAL A 210 4.53 -16.38 36.54
N VAL A 211 3.69 -17.25 37.10
CA VAL A 211 2.47 -17.72 36.44
C VAL A 211 1.22 -17.25 37.18
N MET A 212 0.22 -16.82 36.42
CA MET A 212 -1.10 -16.54 36.95
C MET A 212 -1.99 -17.77 36.77
N PHE A 213 -2.50 -18.32 37.87
CA PHE A 213 -3.41 -19.46 37.84
C PHE A 213 -4.66 -19.18 38.64
N ARG A 214 -5.78 -19.77 38.23
CA ARG A 214 -6.98 -19.80 39.05
C ARG A 214 -6.78 -20.85 40.14
N PRO A 215 -6.95 -20.51 41.44
CA PRO A 215 -6.74 -21.46 42.53
C PRO A 215 -7.58 -22.73 42.33
N PRO A 216 -6.98 -23.93 42.30
CA PRO A 216 -7.73 -25.16 42.11
C PRO A 216 -8.64 -25.43 43.32
N PRO A 217 -9.75 -26.17 43.15
CA PRO A 217 -10.74 -26.38 44.21
C PRO A 217 -10.15 -26.90 45.52
N ALA A 218 -9.24 -27.88 45.45
CA ALA A 218 -8.58 -28.44 46.62
C ALA A 218 -7.82 -27.39 47.46
N LEU A 219 -7.23 -26.38 46.80
CA LEU A 219 -6.51 -25.30 47.49
C LEU A 219 -7.49 -24.34 48.15
N ARG A 220 -8.64 -24.08 47.49
CA ARG A 220 -9.74 -23.27 48.07
C ARG A 220 -10.28 -23.93 49.34
N ASP A 221 -10.46 -25.25 49.34
CA ASP A 221 -10.95 -26.02 50.50
C ASP A 221 -9.95 -26.02 51.66
N ILE A 222 -8.66 -26.06 51.38
CA ILE A 222 -7.61 -25.94 52.41
C ILE A 222 -7.63 -24.53 53.01
N VAL A 223 -7.69 -23.49 52.19
CA VAL A 223 -7.70 -22.10 52.69
C VAL A 223 -8.96 -21.82 53.52
N ALA A 224 -10.13 -22.30 53.07
CA ALA A 224 -11.38 -22.16 53.81
C ALA A 224 -11.35 -22.87 55.17
N ARG A 225 -10.79 -24.10 55.24
CA ARG A 225 -10.63 -24.84 56.50
C ARG A 225 -9.69 -24.15 57.49
N ASN A 226 -8.71 -23.40 56.99
CA ASN A 226 -7.76 -22.63 57.81
C ASN A 226 -8.25 -21.20 58.12
N GLY A 227 -9.53 -20.88 57.84
CA GLY A 227 -10.12 -19.57 58.14
C GLY A 227 -9.69 -18.45 57.21
N GLY A 228 -9.00 -18.75 56.11
CA GLY A 228 -8.62 -17.77 55.09
C GLY A 228 -9.73 -17.54 54.06
N ARG A 229 -9.71 -16.36 53.41
CA ARG A 229 -10.65 -16.01 52.34
C ARG A 229 -9.88 -15.68 51.07
N LEU A 230 -10.14 -16.44 50.00
CA LEU A 230 -9.67 -16.12 48.65
C LEU A 230 -10.72 -15.19 48.01
N THR A 231 -10.30 -14.01 47.58
CA THR A 231 -11.10 -13.17 46.67
C THR A 231 -11.05 -13.78 45.27
N ASP A 232 -12.22 -14.00 44.66
CA ASP A 232 -12.38 -14.47 43.27
C ASP A 232 -11.98 -13.41 42.23
#